data_AF-A0A0C1H1T1-F1
#
_entry.id   AF-A0A0C1H1T1-F1
#
_cell.length_a   1.000
_cell.length_b   1.000
_cell.length_c   1.000
_cell.angle_alpha   90.00
_cell.angle_beta   90.00
_cell.angle_gamma   90.00
#
_symmetry.space_group_name_H-M   'P 1'
#
loop_
_entity.id
_entity.type
_entity.pdbx_description
1 polymer ?
#
loop_
_entity_poly.entity_id
_entity_poly.type
_entity_poly.pdbx_seq_one_letter_code
_entity_poly.pdbx_strand_id
1 'polypeptide(L)' 'MGIKKILESVSSFTELKPLACKAKVHVSFWGTRYITVLGYEGTLPIDALAGKVLELVKKKSSFRRNREGMW' A
#
# COMPACT_ATOMS: atom_id res chain seq x y z
N MET A 1 -11.85 -12.75 2.14
CA MET A 1 -10.62 -12.28 2.85
C MET A 1 -10.52 -10.77 2.68
N GLY A 2 -10.45 -10.04 3.80
CA GLY A 2 -10.59 -8.58 3.78
C GLY A 2 -9.37 -7.85 3.22
N ILE A 3 -9.61 -6.82 2.40
CA ILE A 3 -8.54 -6.04 1.74
C ILE A 3 -7.53 -5.43 2.74
N LYS A 4 -7.99 -5.02 3.92
CA LYS A 4 -7.15 -4.47 4.98
C LYS A 4 -6.05 -5.45 5.44
N LYS A 5 -6.43 -6.70 5.74
CA LYS A 5 -5.49 -7.74 6.20
C LYS A 5 -4.42 -8.04 5.16
N ILE A 6 -4.80 -8.00 3.89
CA ILE A 6 -3.89 -8.28 2.78
C ILE A 6 -2.91 -7.14 2.61
N LEU A 7 -3.39 -5.89 2.64
CA LEU A 7 -2.51 -4.74 2.59
C LEU A 7 -1.50 -4.73 3.75
N GLU A 8 -1.92 -5.12 4.95
CA GLU A 8 -1.03 -5.27 6.10
C GLU A 8 0.03 -6.35 5.87
N SER A 9 -0.34 -7.49 5.26
CA SER A 9 0.59 -8.59 4.95
C SER A 9 1.59 -8.30 3.83
N VAL A 10 1.32 -7.33 2.96
CA VAL A 10 2.22 -6.99 1.84
C VAL A 10 3.55 -6.51 2.36
N SER A 11 4.63 -7.14 1.90
CA SER A 11 6.00 -6.89 2.35
C SER A 11 6.87 -6.27 1.26
N SER A 12 6.42 -6.28 0.01
CA SER A 12 7.19 -5.86 -1.16
C SER A 12 6.32 -5.15 -2.21
N PHE A 13 6.97 -4.37 -3.08
CA PHE A 13 6.30 -3.72 -4.21
C PHE A 13 5.75 -4.72 -5.24
N THR A 14 6.37 -5.90 -5.35
CA THR A 14 5.93 -6.97 -6.26
C THR A 14 4.55 -7.50 -5.87
N GLU A 15 4.30 -7.63 -4.57
CA GLU A 15 3.00 -8.02 -4.01
C GLU A 15 1.99 -6.86 -4.07
N LEU A 16 2.46 -5.62 -3.89
CA LEU A 16 1.59 -4.44 -3.90
C LEU A 16 1.06 -4.10 -5.31
N LYS A 17 1.91 -4.24 -6.34
CA LYS A 17 1.59 -3.88 -7.73
C LYS A 17 0.27 -4.48 -8.23
N PRO A 18 0.02 -5.79 -8.15
CA PRO A 18 -1.24 -6.37 -8.63
C PRO A 18 -2.46 -5.89 -7.82
N LEU A 19 -2.30 -5.59 -6.53
CA LEU A 19 -3.38 -5.02 -5.72
C LEU A 19 -3.73 -3.60 -6.18
N ALA A 20 -2.71 -2.77 -6.45
CA ALA A 20 -2.89 -1.43 -6.97
C ALA A 20 -3.53 -1.43 -8.37
N CYS A 21 -3.14 -2.34 -9.26
CA CYS A 21 -3.74 -2.47 -10.59
C CYS A 21 -5.22 -2.88 -10.56
N LYS A 22 -5.63 -3.66 -9.55
CA LYS A 22 -7.02 -4.10 -9.35
C LYS A 22 -7.83 -3.13 -8.49
N ALA A 23 -7.21 -2.09 -7.95
CA ALA A 23 -7.86 -1.12 -7.09
C ALA A 23 -8.69 -0.13 -7.93
N LYS A 24 -9.92 0.12 -7.49
CA LYS A 24 -10.78 1.19 -8.01
C LYS A 24 -10.98 2.22 -6.92
N VAL A 25 -10.79 3.49 -7.28
CA VAL A 25 -10.99 4.63 -6.40
C VAL A 25 -12.44 5.07 -6.47
N HIS A 26 -13.01 5.35 -5.30
CA HIS A 26 -14.36 5.87 -5.13
C HIS A 26 -14.33 7.10 -4.23
N VAL A 27 -15.35 7.93 -4.37
CA VAL A 27 -15.57 9.11 -3.53
C VAL A 27 -16.96 8.98 -2.93
N SER A 28 -17.05 9.07 -1.61
CA SER A 28 -18.34 9.09 -0.91
C SER A 28 -19.05 10.42 -1.16
N PHE A 29 -20.36 10.47 -0.89
CA PHE A 29 -21.13 11.72 -0.92
C PHE A 29 -20.53 12.82 -0.02
N TRP A 30 -19.87 12.41 1.07
CA TRP A 30 -19.20 13.29 2.02
C TRP A 30 -17.74 13.61 1.66
N GLY A 31 -17.31 13.29 0.44
CA GLY A 31 -15.95 13.55 -0.05
C GLY A 31 -14.87 12.59 0.45
N THR A 32 -15.24 11.55 1.20
CA THR A 32 -14.29 10.54 1.69
C THR A 32 -13.82 9.68 0.52
N ARG A 33 -12.51 9.60 0.32
CA ARG A 33 -11.91 8.76 -0.72
C ARG A 33 -11.58 7.38 -0.18
N TYR A 34 -12.07 6.35 -0.85
CA TYR A 34 -11.80 4.96 -0.51
C TYR A 34 -11.54 4.14 -1.77
N ILE A 35 -10.93 2.99 -1.59
CA ILE A 35 -10.65 2.04 -2.66
C ILE A 35 -11.39 0.73 -2.40
N THR A 36 -11.79 0.08 -3.48
CA THR A 36 -12.14 -1.34 -3.50
C THR A 36 -11.16 -2.07 -4.38
N VAL A 37 -10.87 -3.34 -4.09
CA VAL A 37 -9.96 -4.15 -4.91
C VAL A 37 -10.69 -5.38 -5.39
N LEU A 38 -10.69 -5.61 -6.70
CA LEU A 38 -11.39 -6.74 -7.30
C LEU A 38 -10.84 -8.06 -6.76
N GLY A 39 -11.74 -8.90 -6.23
CA GLY A 39 -11.40 -10.20 -5.62
C GLY A 39 -11.17 -10.16 -4.10
N TYR A 40 -11.35 -9.01 -3.46
CA TYR A 40 -11.24 -8.86 -2.01
C TYR A 40 -12.48 -8.21 -1.41
N GLU A 41 -12.78 -8.58 -0.17
CA GLU A 41 -13.94 -8.05 0.54
C GLU A 41 -13.59 -6.76 1.27
N GLY A 42 -14.54 -5.83 1.27
CA GLY A 42 -14.46 -4.56 2.00
C GLY A 42 -13.89 -3.40 1.21
N THR A 43 -13.91 -2.24 1.85
CA THR A 43 -13.34 -0.98 1.38
C THR A 43 -12.14 -0.62 2.24
N LEU A 44 -11.23 0.18 1.68
CA LEU A 44 -10.08 0.69 2.41
C LEU A 44 -9.97 2.20 2.14
N PRO A 45 -9.68 3.04 3.15
CA PRO A 45 -9.33 4.43 2.90
C PRO A 45 -8.14 4.52 1.94
N ILE A 46 -8.18 5.47 0.99
CA ILE A 46 -7.07 5.62 0.03
C ILE A 46 -5.73 5.91 0.73
N ASP A 47 -5.79 6.59 1.87
CA ASP A 47 -4.63 6.95 2.69
C ASP A 47 -3.94 5.73 3.30
N ALA A 48 -4.67 4.64 3.55
CA ALA A 48 -4.06 3.42 4.06
C ALA A 48 -3.19 2.74 2.99
N LEU A 49 -3.60 2.78 1.72
CA LEU A 49 -2.76 2.30 0.61
C LEU A 49 -1.53 3.19 0.44
N ALA A 50 -1.69 4.51 0.51
CA ALA A 50 -0.57 5.45 0.44
C ALA A 50 0.41 5.25 1.61
N GLY A 51 -0.09 5.03 2.83
CA GLY A 51 0.71 4.71 4.01
C GLY A 51 1.57 3.46 3.78
N LYS A 52 0.99 2.39 3.24
CA LYS A 52 1.73 1.17 2.94
C LYS A 52 2.84 1.39 1.90
N VAL A 53 2.58 2.18 0.86
CA VAL A 53 3.61 2.56 -0.13
C VAL A 53 4.76 3.30 0.57
N LEU A 54 4.45 4.28 1.41
CA LEU A 54 5.47 5.03 2.15
C LEU A 54 6.30 4.14 3.07
N GLU A 55 5.68 3.18 3.77
CA GLU A 55 6.39 2.18 4.57
C GLU A 55 7.39 1.36 3.75
N LEU A 56 6.95 0.85 2.59
CA LEU A 56 7.81 0.06 1.70
C LEU A 56 8.98 0.89 1.13
N VAL A 57 8.72 2.15 0.76
CA VAL A 57 9.78 3.08 0.31
C VAL A 57 10.78 3.33 1.43
N LYS A 58 10.31 3.64 2.64
CA LYS A 58 11.16 3.89 3.81
C LYS A 58 12.01 2.66 4.13
N LYS A 59 11.42 1.46 4.17
CA LYS A 59 12.12 0.20 4.42
C LYS A 59 13.23 -0.07 3.40
N LYS A 60 12.99 0.24 2.12
CA LYS A 60 14.01 0.15 1.07
C LYS A 60 15.11 1.20 1.22
N SER A 61 14.76 2.43 1.62
CA SER A 61 15.73 3.52 1.80
C SER A 61 16.67 3.32 3.01
N SER A 62 16.18 2.73 4.10
CA SER A 62 17.02 2.37 5.26
C SER A 62 18.07 1.30 4.93
N PHE A 63 17.88 0.53 3.86
CA PHE A 63 18.87 -0.45 3.40
C PHE A 63 20.08 0.19 2.69
N ARG A 64 19.97 1.45 2.23
CA ARG A 64 21.03 2.11 1.45
C ARG A 64 22.01 2.96 2.29
N ARG A 65 21.76 3.19 3.59
CA ARG A 65 22.58 4.11 4.40
C ARG A 65 23.81 3.49 5.07
N ASN A 66 24.00 2.16 5.01
CA ASN A 66 25.11 1.48 5.73
C ASN A 66 26.28 1.01 4.82
N ARG A 67 26.49 1.61 3.63
CA ARG A 67 27.65 1.27 2.77
C ARG A 67 28.52 2.46 2.34
N GLU A 68 28.32 3.63 2.93
CA GLU A 68 29.14 4.82 2.67
C GLU A 68 29.68 5.32 4.02
N GLY A 69 30.70 4.62 4.53
CA GLY A 69 31.32 4.94 5.81
C GLY A 69 32.55 4.10 6.17
N MET A 70 33.16 3.42 5.20
CA MET A 70 34.48 2.80 5.35
C MET A 70 35.31 3.09 4.10
N TRP A 71 35.96 4.25 4.11
CA TRP A 71 37.20 4.52 3.40
C TRP A 71 38.04 5.42 4.31
#